data_AF-A0A8J3G6K1-F1
#
_entry.id   AF-A0A8J3G6K1-F1
#
_cell.length_a   1.000
_cell.length_b   1.000
_cell.length_c   1.000
_cell.angle_alpha   90.00
_cell.angle_beta   90.00
_cell.angle_gamma   90.00
#
_symmetry.space_group_name_H-M   'P 1'
#
loop_
_entity.id
_entity.type
_entity.pdbx_description
1 polymer ?
#
loop_
_entity_poly.entity_id
_entity_poly.type
_entity_poly.pdbx_seq_one_letter_code
_entity_poly.pdbx_strand_id
1 'polypeptide(L)'
;MHIYLIADTASMQLTERLLVYLKPFFTPAVQFHIRPYEGDSQSYWAWDELFAVGQQEKTKSLLPAGEHYFIFLVHGANEYNWFGAVNPDASTIAFLQTSNWGELNHKDDLYPVAYHLIALITSMKFFGNHIKDDIYHEVSRGCMYDFSEVKEEVSFKMKAANICNSCLSKIAQFSKDRVEAMDFIQRVFLVLRSIRDNISSLDLQQFFGKPEYSLTVDEDANLILHIDHQQVVLPISNGKEKALFFMLLKYESGLSYRDFEKETIMIEFLKIYHKYFVVNGSLNELYKQAQRQLEDGTYRKHLEPLVSRMRKRLKACLSAYPEILQSINIQSRGGALVIPIQRNYLQNKLVRRGLAS
;
A
#
# COMPACT_ATOMS: atom_id res chain seq x y z
N MET A 1 -18.37 14.52 -16.28
CA MET A 1 -18.74 13.11 -16.56
C MET A 1 -19.21 12.45 -15.28
N HIS A 2 -20.36 11.78 -15.30
CA HIS A 2 -20.97 11.10 -14.16
C HIS A 2 -21.04 9.59 -14.44
N ILE A 3 -20.55 8.78 -13.50
CA ILE A 3 -20.54 7.33 -13.58
C ILE A 3 -21.38 6.79 -12.42
N TYR A 4 -22.48 6.12 -12.74
CA TYR A 4 -23.38 5.50 -11.77
C TYR A 4 -23.07 4.01 -11.72
N LEU A 5 -22.50 3.57 -10.60
CA LEU A 5 -22.26 2.17 -10.27
C LEU A 5 -23.49 1.65 -9.52
N ILE A 6 -24.30 0.87 -10.21
CA ILE A 6 -25.48 0.23 -9.66
C ILE A 6 -25.02 -1.14 -9.18
N ALA A 7 -25.28 -1.54 -7.94
CA ALA A 7 -24.73 -2.79 -7.42
C ALA A 7 -25.79 -3.63 -6.72
N ASP A 8 -25.81 -4.93 -7.02
CA ASP A 8 -26.58 -5.90 -6.26
C ASP A 8 -26.02 -6.04 -4.84
N THR A 9 -26.81 -6.60 -3.93
CA THR A 9 -26.46 -6.70 -2.51
C THR A 9 -25.11 -7.40 -2.30
N ALA A 10 -24.83 -8.44 -3.07
CA ALA A 10 -23.58 -9.20 -3.00
C ALA A 10 -22.37 -8.39 -3.50
N SER A 11 -22.56 -7.46 -4.44
CA SER A 11 -21.50 -6.63 -5.02
C SER A 11 -21.25 -5.32 -4.26
N MET A 12 -22.12 -4.93 -3.32
CA MET A 12 -22.06 -3.62 -2.64
C MET A 12 -20.71 -3.37 -1.95
N GLN A 13 -20.23 -4.32 -1.13
CA GLN A 13 -18.97 -4.16 -0.40
C GLN A 13 -17.77 -3.98 -1.34
N LEU A 14 -17.73 -4.76 -2.43
CA LEU A 14 -16.67 -4.62 -3.43
C LEU A 14 -16.77 -3.26 -4.15
N THR A 15 -17.99 -2.82 -4.45
CA THR A 15 -18.26 -1.55 -5.13
C THR A 15 -17.80 -0.34 -4.31
N GLU A 16 -18.02 -0.35 -3.00
CA GLU A 16 -17.53 0.70 -2.10
C GLU A 16 -15.99 0.76 -2.08
N ARG A 17 -15.34 -0.41 -1.97
CA ARG A 17 -13.88 -0.52 -2.02
C ARG A 17 -13.33 -0.06 -3.37
N LEU A 18 -14.00 -0.41 -4.45
CA LEU A 18 -13.68 0.00 -5.81
C LEU A 18 -13.73 1.51 -5.98
N LEU A 19 -14.75 2.17 -5.42
CA LEU A 19 -14.85 3.62 -5.43
C LEU A 19 -13.71 4.28 -4.65
N VAL A 20 -13.42 3.80 -3.44
CA VAL A 20 -12.31 4.32 -2.62
C VAL A 20 -10.98 4.18 -3.36
N TYR A 21 -10.79 3.06 -4.05
CA TYR A 21 -9.59 2.79 -4.84
C TYR A 21 -9.48 3.70 -6.07
N LEU A 22 -10.54 3.90 -6.85
CA LEU A 22 -10.50 4.65 -8.10
C LEU A 22 -10.49 6.17 -7.92
N LYS A 23 -11.18 6.69 -6.90
CA LYS A 23 -11.39 8.14 -6.70
C LYS A 23 -10.09 8.98 -6.74
N PRO A 24 -8.95 8.56 -6.17
CA PRO A 24 -7.71 9.34 -6.20
C PRO A 24 -7.11 9.54 -7.59
N PHE A 25 -7.45 8.70 -8.57
CA PHE A 25 -6.89 8.77 -9.92
C PHE A 25 -7.59 9.82 -10.80
N PHE A 26 -8.81 10.21 -10.44
CA PHE A 26 -9.64 11.09 -11.26
C PHE A 26 -9.79 12.50 -10.67
N THR A 27 -9.90 13.50 -11.55
CA THR A 27 -10.26 14.87 -11.16
C THR A 27 -11.73 14.94 -10.73
N PRO A 28 -12.13 16.03 -10.04
CA PRO A 28 -13.54 16.31 -9.77
C PRO A 28 -14.45 16.39 -11.01
N ALA A 29 -13.88 16.46 -12.23
CA ALA A 29 -14.61 16.41 -13.50
C ALA A 29 -15.22 15.02 -13.79
N VAL A 30 -14.69 13.97 -13.15
CA VAL A 30 -15.24 12.61 -13.19
C VAL A 30 -15.82 12.29 -11.82
N GLN A 31 -17.13 12.08 -11.77
CA GLN A 31 -17.85 11.85 -10.54
C GLN A 31 -18.45 10.45 -10.54
N PHE A 32 -18.08 9.66 -9.54
CA PHE A 32 -18.65 8.34 -9.32
C PHE A 32 -19.77 8.41 -8.28
N HIS A 33 -20.84 7.69 -8.54
CA HIS A 33 -22.03 7.59 -7.70
C HIS A 33 -22.35 6.12 -7.50
N ILE A 34 -22.61 5.70 -6.25
CA ILE A 34 -23.07 4.33 -5.97
C ILE A 34 -24.59 4.36 -5.78
N ARG A 35 -25.27 3.40 -6.40
CA ARG A 35 -26.70 3.16 -6.23
C ARG A 35 -26.92 1.68 -5.86
N PRO A 36 -27.62 1.36 -4.76
CA PRO A 36 -28.02 -0.02 -4.52
C PRO A 36 -29.07 -0.40 -5.57
N TYR A 37 -28.98 -1.62 -6.09
CA TYR A 37 -30.06 -2.22 -6.86
C TYR A 37 -31.19 -2.60 -5.91
N GLU A 38 -32.42 -2.21 -6.26
CA GLU A 38 -33.61 -2.37 -5.40
C GLU A 38 -34.29 -3.74 -5.55
N GLY A 39 -33.91 -4.53 -6.57
CA GLY A 39 -34.43 -5.88 -6.78
C GLY A 39 -33.60 -6.96 -6.09
N ASP A 40 -34.05 -8.21 -6.23
CA ASP A 40 -33.36 -9.35 -5.64
C ASP A 40 -32.09 -9.72 -6.43
N SER A 41 -31.05 -10.10 -5.70
CA SER A 41 -29.85 -10.66 -6.33
C SER A 41 -30.18 -12.02 -6.95
N GLN A 42 -29.78 -12.23 -8.20
CA GLN A 42 -30.00 -13.49 -8.91
C GLN A 42 -28.68 -14.22 -9.13
N SER A 43 -28.73 -15.55 -9.15
CA SER A 43 -27.58 -16.39 -9.46
C SER A 43 -27.23 -16.40 -10.95
N TYR A 44 -28.20 -16.08 -11.81
CA TYR A 44 -28.08 -16.03 -13.26
C TYR A 44 -28.91 -14.87 -13.81
N TRP A 45 -28.40 -14.20 -14.84
CA TRP A 45 -29.03 -13.05 -15.47
C TRP A 45 -29.03 -13.16 -17.00
N ALA A 46 -30.17 -12.86 -17.61
CA ALA A 46 -30.22 -12.59 -19.06
C ALA A 46 -29.63 -11.19 -19.35
N TRP A 47 -29.05 -11.00 -20.54
CA TRP A 47 -28.45 -9.70 -20.89
C TRP A 47 -29.48 -8.56 -20.91
N ASP A 48 -30.69 -8.84 -21.39
CA ASP A 48 -31.79 -7.87 -21.40
C ASP A 48 -32.13 -7.39 -19.98
N GLU A 49 -32.08 -8.28 -18.98
CA GLU A 49 -32.32 -7.94 -17.58
C GLU A 49 -31.18 -7.06 -17.03
N LEU A 50 -29.93 -7.43 -17.31
CA LEU A 50 -28.74 -6.66 -16.89
C LEU A 50 -28.79 -5.23 -17.43
N PHE A 51 -29.13 -5.07 -18.71
CA PHE A 51 -29.22 -3.75 -19.33
C PHE A 51 -30.48 -2.99 -18.92
N ALA A 52 -31.58 -3.67 -18.63
CA ALA A 52 -32.80 -3.05 -18.12
C ALA A 52 -32.55 -2.32 -16.79
N VAL A 53 -31.69 -2.85 -15.92
CA VAL A 53 -31.31 -2.16 -14.66
C VAL A 53 -30.72 -0.78 -14.94
N GLY A 54 -29.74 -0.69 -15.84
CA GLY A 54 -29.15 0.60 -16.23
C GLY A 54 -30.14 1.54 -16.90
N GLN A 55 -31.05 1.00 -17.72
CA GLN A 55 -32.09 1.78 -18.39
C GLN A 55 -33.11 2.35 -17.38
N GLN A 56 -33.53 1.57 -16.40
CA GLN A 56 -34.43 2.01 -15.34
C GLN A 56 -33.80 3.14 -14.53
N GLU A 57 -32.55 2.98 -14.08
CA GLU A 57 -31.84 4.01 -13.31
C GLU A 57 -31.64 5.31 -14.09
N LYS A 58 -31.37 5.20 -15.40
CA LYS A 58 -31.32 6.36 -16.31
C LYS A 58 -32.64 7.11 -16.37
N THR A 59 -33.78 6.41 -16.40
CA THR A 59 -35.12 7.04 -16.45
C THR A 59 -35.59 7.62 -15.11
N LYS A 60 -35.17 7.05 -13.97
CA LYS A 60 -35.53 7.54 -12.63
C LYS A 60 -34.85 8.87 -12.25
N SER A 61 -33.73 9.18 -12.89
CA SER A 61 -32.82 10.22 -12.41
C SER A 61 -33.06 11.59 -13.04
N LEU A 62 -33.27 12.62 -12.21
CA LEU A 62 -32.98 14.01 -12.61
C LEU A 62 -31.46 14.19 -12.65
N LEU A 63 -30.90 14.11 -13.86
CA LEU A 63 -29.46 14.12 -14.06
C LEU A 63 -28.94 15.57 -14.19
N PRO A 64 -27.79 15.90 -13.57
CA PRO A 64 -27.12 17.18 -13.81
C PRO A 64 -26.64 17.27 -15.26
N ALA A 65 -26.18 18.44 -15.72
CA ALA A 65 -25.63 18.55 -17.07
C ALA A 65 -24.32 17.76 -17.22
N GLY A 66 -24.19 16.99 -18.31
CA GLY A 66 -22.94 16.31 -18.68
C GLY A 66 -23.16 14.95 -19.34
N GLU A 67 -22.07 14.18 -19.45
CA GLU A 67 -22.10 12.77 -19.86
C GLU A 67 -22.46 11.89 -18.66
N HIS A 68 -23.35 10.91 -18.86
CA HIS A 68 -23.80 9.97 -17.82
C HIS A 68 -23.64 8.53 -18.30
N TYR A 69 -23.01 7.70 -17.47
CA TYR A 69 -22.79 6.28 -17.72
C TYR A 69 -23.37 5.46 -16.58
N PHE A 70 -24.09 4.39 -16.90
CA PHE A 70 -24.78 3.53 -15.95
C PHE A 70 -24.22 2.12 -16.08
N ILE A 71 -23.63 1.60 -15.00
CA ILE A 71 -22.90 0.33 -15.02
C ILE A 71 -23.46 -0.53 -13.89
N PHE A 72 -24.09 -1.66 -14.24
CA PHE A 72 -24.58 -2.61 -13.26
C PHE A 72 -23.48 -3.60 -12.87
N LEU A 73 -23.06 -3.55 -11.60
CA LEU A 73 -22.11 -4.43 -10.95
C LEU A 73 -22.87 -5.60 -10.33
N VAL A 74 -22.68 -6.79 -10.91
CA VAL A 74 -23.52 -7.97 -10.63
C VAL A 74 -22.66 -9.15 -10.17
N HIS A 75 -23.11 -9.86 -9.14
CA HIS A 75 -22.42 -11.04 -8.64
C HIS A 75 -22.81 -12.32 -9.40
N GLY A 76 -24.05 -12.41 -9.88
CA GLY A 76 -24.55 -13.58 -10.62
C GLY A 76 -23.82 -13.85 -11.94
N ALA A 77 -23.96 -15.08 -12.44
CA ALA A 77 -23.56 -15.44 -13.80
C ALA A 77 -24.46 -14.76 -14.84
N ASN A 78 -24.05 -14.73 -16.10
CA ASN A 78 -24.86 -14.16 -17.19
C ASN A 78 -24.91 -15.09 -18.41
N GLU A 79 -25.93 -14.87 -19.24
CA GLU A 79 -26.30 -15.69 -20.40
C GLU A 79 -25.15 -16.09 -21.34
N TYR A 80 -24.19 -15.19 -21.54
CA TYR A 80 -23.06 -15.43 -22.44
C TYR A 80 -21.73 -15.61 -21.69
N ASN A 81 -21.76 -15.65 -20.35
CA ASN A 81 -20.58 -15.76 -19.48
C ASN A 81 -19.53 -14.65 -19.71
N TRP A 82 -19.97 -13.43 -20.03
CA TRP A 82 -19.05 -12.31 -20.23
C TRP A 82 -18.66 -11.66 -18.91
N PHE A 83 -17.41 -11.19 -18.82
CA PHE A 83 -16.96 -10.42 -17.66
C PHE A 83 -17.69 -9.07 -17.55
N GLY A 84 -18.12 -8.51 -18.67
CA GLY A 84 -18.88 -7.27 -18.74
C GLY A 84 -19.06 -6.84 -20.19
N ALA A 85 -20.12 -6.11 -20.49
CA ALA A 85 -20.42 -5.64 -21.83
C ALA A 85 -21.13 -4.28 -21.80
N VAL A 86 -20.92 -3.50 -22.85
CA VAL A 86 -21.69 -2.27 -23.12
C VAL A 86 -22.94 -2.65 -23.90
N ASN A 87 -24.08 -2.04 -23.57
CA ASN A 87 -25.33 -2.28 -24.27
C ASN A 87 -25.17 -1.84 -25.76
N PRO A 88 -25.38 -2.75 -26.72
CA PRO A 88 -25.18 -2.47 -28.14
C PRO A 88 -26.17 -1.46 -28.74
N ASP A 89 -27.30 -1.22 -28.05
CA ASP A 89 -28.35 -0.28 -28.46
C ASP A 89 -28.32 1.02 -27.63
N ALA A 90 -27.58 1.03 -26.52
CA ALA A 90 -27.44 2.19 -25.64
C ALA A 90 -26.04 2.25 -25.01
N SER A 91 -25.07 2.84 -25.71
CA SER A 91 -23.65 2.85 -25.28
C SER A 91 -23.35 3.54 -23.94
N THR A 92 -24.35 4.18 -23.33
CA THR A 92 -24.26 4.76 -21.98
C THR A 92 -24.59 3.76 -20.88
N ILE A 93 -24.97 2.53 -21.21
CA ILE A 93 -25.38 1.47 -20.29
C ILE A 93 -24.44 0.28 -20.45
N ALA A 94 -24.02 -0.33 -19.35
CA ALA A 94 -23.18 -1.52 -19.34
C ALA A 94 -23.47 -2.39 -18.11
N PHE A 95 -22.96 -3.62 -18.11
CA PHE A 95 -22.84 -4.43 -16.90
C PHE A 95 -21.40 -4.93 -16.72
N LEU A 96 -21.07 -5.32 -15.49
CA LEU A 96 -19.79 -5.91 -15.12
C LEU A 96 -19.99 -6.94 -14.01
N GLN A 97 -19.46 -8.15 -14.24
CA GLN A 97 -19.47 -9.22 -13.26
C GLN A 97 -18.38 -9.02 -12.19
N THR A 98 -18.78 -9.13 -10.92
CA THR A 98 -17.92 -8.89 -9.76
C THR A 98 -17.37 -10.16 -9.12
N SER A 99 -17.90 -11.33 -9.49
CA SER A 99 -17.64 -12.62 -8.84
C SER A 99 -16.64 -13.51 -9.58
N ASN A 100 -16.23 -14.59 -8.91
CA ASN A 100 -15.42 -15.70 -9.44
C ASN A 100 -14.05 -15.26 -9.99
N TRP A 101 -13.43 -14.22 -9.44
CA TRP A 101 -12.08 -13.77 -9.83
C TRP A 101 -10.97 -14.45 -9.00
N GLY A 102 -11.32 -15.10 -7.89
CA GLY A 102 -10.39 -15.76 -6.96
C GLY A 102 -9.58 -16.92 -7.54
N GLU A 103 -9.98 -17.50 -8.68
CA GLU A 103 -9.22 -18.56 -9.37
C GLU A 103 -7.90 -18.05 -9.98
N LEU A 104 -7.74 -16.74 -10.13
CA LEU A 104 -6.57 -16.12 -10.77
C LEU A 104 -5.32 -15.96 -9.89
N ASN A 105 -5.29 -16.57 -8.70
CA ASN A 105 -4.26 -16.33 -7.68
C ASN A 105 -4.06 -14.83 -7.38
N HIS A 106 -5.06 -13.99 -7.65
CA HIS A 106 -5.05 -12.59 -7.27
C HIS A 106 -5.42 -12.50 -5.79
N LYS A 107 -4.66 -11.69 -5.03
CA LYS A 107 -4.92 -11.48 -3.60
C LYS A 107 -6.28 -10.82 -3.32
N ASP A 108 -6.92 -10.24 -4.34
CA ASP A 108 -8.11 -9.41 -4.20
C ASP A 108 -8.87 -9.24 -5.53
N ASP A 109 -10.17 -9.56 -5.53
CA ASP A 109 -11.08 -9.39 -6.68
C ASP A 109 -11.24 -7.92 -7.10
N LEU A 110 -10.87 -6.97 -6.21
CA LEU A 110 -10.84 -5.55 -6.48
C LEU A 110 -10.11 -5.20 -7.78
N TYR A 111 -8.95 -5.81 -8.03
CA TYR A 111 -8.08 -5.44 -9.15
C TYR A 111 -8.63 -5.83 -10.53
N PRO A 112 -9.06 -7.09 -10.78
CA PRO A 112 -9.66 -7.45 -12.06
C PRO A 112 -10.99 -6.72 -12.31
N VAL A 113 -11.79 -6.46 -11.27
CA VAL A 113 -13.03 -5.66 -11.41
C VAL A 113 -12.70 -4.19 -11.74
N ALA A 114 -11.72 -3.59 -11.07
CA ALA A 114 -11.26 -2.23 -11.39
C ALA A 114 -10.72 -2.12 -12.81
N TYR A 115 -9.99 -3.12 -13.27
CA TYR A 115 -9.44 -3.18 -14.63
C TYR A 115 -10.56 -3.13 -15.67
N HIS A 116 -11.54 -4.03 -15.56
CA HIS A 116 -12.64 -4.10 -16.52
C HIS A 116 -13.58 -2.91 -16.42
N LEU A 117 -13.81 -2.37 -15.21
CA LEU A 117 -14.61 -1.16 -15.04
C LEU A 117 -14.00 0.01 -15.82
N ILE A 118 -12.68 0.23 -15.70
CA ILE A 118 -12.01 1.30 -16.44
C ILE A 118 -12.00 1.03 -17.94
N ALA A 119 -11.83 -0.22 -18.38
CA ALA A 119 -11.95 -0.58 -19.79
C ALA A 119 -13.34 -0.25 -20.35
N LEU A 120 -14.41 -0.60 -19.61
CA LEU A 120 -15.80 -0.30 -19.97
C LEU A 120 -16.04 1.21 -20.04
N ILE A 121 -15.68 1.97 -19.00
CA ILE A 121 -15.87 3.43 -19.00
C ILE A 121 -15.12 4.07 -20.18
N THR A 122 -13.90 3.63 -20.45
CA THR A 122 -13.11 4.14 -21.58
C THR A 122 -13.79 3.82 -22.91
N SER A 123 -14.33 2.59 -23.08
CA SER A 123 -15.09 2.22 -24.27
C SER A 123 -16.37 3.03 -24.43
N MET A 124 -17.15 3.19 -23.37
CA MET A 124 -18.39 3.97 -23.38
C MET A 124 -18.12 5.44 -23.71
N LYS A 125 -16.98 5.98 -23.26
CA LYS A 125 -16.59 7.38 -23.53
C LYS A 125 -16.15 7.63 -24.96
N PHE A 126 -15.26 6.80 -25.50
CA PHE A 126 -14.61 7.10 -26.77
C PHE A 126 -15.16 6.32 -27.95
N PHE A 127 -15.73 5.14 -27.73
CA PHE A 127 -16.22 4.32 -28.83
C PHE A 127 -17.73 4.40 -28.95
N GLY A 128 -18.48 4.47 -27.84
CA GLY A 128 -19.92 4.68 -27.89
C GLY A 128 -20.61 3.65 -28.81
N ASN A 129 -21.30 4.12 -29.85
CA ASN A 129 -21.98 3.25 -30.84
C ASN A 129 -21.01 2.55 -31.81
N HIS A 130 -19.75 2.98 -31.88
CA HIS A 130 -18.68 2.33 -32.65
C HIS A 130 -18.13 1.07 -31.96
N ILE A 131 -18.75 0.62 -30.86
CA ILE A 131 -18.33 -0.58 -30.15
C ILE A 131 -18.31 -1.83 -31.04
N LYS A 132 -19.12 -1.83 -32.10
CA LYS A 132 -19.21 -2.89 -33.11
C LYS A 132 -18.06 -2.86 -34.15
N ASP A 133 -17.17 -1.88 -34.13
CA ASP A 133 -16.10 -1.65 -35.13
C ASP A 133 -14.75 -2.32 -34.77
N ASP A 134 -14.75 -3.61 -34.37
CA ASP A 134 -13.56 -4.42 -34.05
C ASP A 134 -12.55 -3.70 -33.14
N ILE A 135 -13.01 -3.29 -31.96
CA ILE A 135 -12.16 -2.61 -30.97
C ILE A 135 -11.23 -3.59 -30.28
N TYR A 136 -11.68 -4.83 -30.12
CA TYR A 136 -10.96 -5.86 -29.42
C TYR A 136 -9.86 -6.48 -30.29
N HIS A 137 -8.76 -6.89 -29.67
CA HIS A 137 -7.71 -7.65 -30.35
C HIS A 137 -7.95 -9.13 -30.14
N GLU A 138 -8.15 -9.87 -31.23
CA GLU A 138 -8.23 -11.33 -31.20
C GLU A 138 -6.91 -11.94 -30.74
N VAL A 139 -5.78 -11.37 -31.17
CA VAL A 139 -4.44 -11.77 -30.72
C VAL A 139 -4.03 -10.90 -29.55
N SER A 140 -3.86 -11.53 -28.38
CA SER A 140 -3.42 -10.85 -27.17
C SER A 140 -2.00 -10.27 -27.33
N ARG A 141 -1.84 -9.01 -26.93
CA ARG A 141 -0.58 -8.25 -26.98
C ARG A 141 -0.36 -7.38 -25.74
N GLY A 142 -1.08 -7.67 -24.66
CA GLY A 142 -1.05 -6.95 -23.39
C GLY A 142 -1.85 -5.64 -23.40
N CYS A 143 -2.73 -5.43 -24.38
CA CYS A 143 -3.57 -4.23 -24.43
C CYS A 143 -4.80 -4.39 -23.52
N MET A 144 -5.29 -3.27 -22.98
CA MET A 144 -6.58 -3.17 -22.30
C MET A 144 -7.77 -3.70 -23.12
N TYR A 145 -7.66 -3.67 -24.45
CA TYR A 145 -8.67 -4.14 -25.38
C TYR A 145 -8.31 -5.49 -26.02
N ASP A 146 -7.38 -6.25 -25.45
CA ASP A 146 -7.26 -7.66 -25.83
C ASP A 146 -8.54 -8.41 -25.44
N PHE A 147 -9.07 -9.19 -26.40
CA PHE A 147 -10.12 -10.15 -26.12
C PHE A 147 -9.57 -11.22 -25.17
N SER A 148 -10.41 -11.67 -24.25
CA SER A 148 -10.06 -12.71 -23.28
C SER A 148 -11.26 -13.60 -23.11
N GLU A 149 -11.15 -14.87 -23.49
CA GLU A 149 -12.23 -15.85 -23.38
C GLU A 149 -12.32 -16.38 -21.96
N VAL A 150 -11.16 -16.53 -21.31
CA VAL A 150 -11.05 -17.07 -19.95
C VAL A 150 -10.36 -16.06 -19.03
N LYS A 151 -10.61 -16.19 -17.73
CA LYS A 151 -10.14 -15.22 -16.74
C LYS A 151 -8.61 -15.23 -16.63
N GLU A 152 -7.95 -16.34 -16.89
CA GLU A 152 -6.50 -16.53 -16.81
C GLU A 152 -5.76 -15.57 -17.75
N GLU A 153 -6.34 -15.33 -18.93
CA GLU A 153 -5.82 -14.42 -19.96
C GLU A 153 -5.87 -12.96 -19.50
N VAL A 154 -6.81 -12.62 -18.61
CA VAL A 154 -6.91 -11.27 -18.03
C VAL A 154 -5.64 -10.91 -17.24
N SER A 155 -5.01 -11.90 -16.59
CA SER A 155 -3.77 -11.69 -15.83
C SER A 155 -2.66 -11.09 -16.70
N PHE A 156 -2.57 -11.52 -17.96
CA PHE A 156 -1.56 -11.04 -18.90
C PHE A 156 -1.74 -9.55 -19.21
N LYS A 157 -2.95 -9.13 -19.58
CA LYS A 157 -3.23 -7.71 -19.87
C LYS A 157 -3.19 -6.81 -18.64
N MET A 158 -3.52 -7.34 -17.46
CA MET A 158 -3.34 -6.63 -16.19
C MET A 158 -1.85 -6.41 -15.84
N LYS A 159 -1.00 -7.43 -16.06
CA LYS A 159 0.47 -7.31 -15.86
C LYS A 159 1.13 -6.39 -16.88
N ALA A 160 0.63 -6.38 -18.12
CA ALA A 160 1.13 -5.48 -19.17
C ALA A 160 0.75 -4.01 -18.90
N ALA A 161 -0.45 -3.75 -18.35
CA ALA A 161 -0.95 -2.42 -17.99
C ALA A 161 -0.84 -1.39 -19.13
N ASN A 162 -1.22 -1.78 -20.34
CA ASN A 162 -0.96 -1.02 -21.55
C ASN A 162 -2.23 -0.72 -22.37
N ILE A 163 -2.17 0.34 -23.17
CA ILE A 163 -3.10 0.62 -24.27
C ILE A 163 -2.23 0.79 -25.52
N CYS A 164 -2.44 -0.06 -26.53
CA CYS A 164 -1.60 -0.08 -27.71
C CYS A 164 -1.80 1.17 -28.59
N ASN A 165 -0.84 1.44 -29.48
CA ASN A 165 -0.90 2.60 -30.38
C ASN A 165 -2.15 2.60 -31.26
N SER A 166 -2.62 1.45 -31.76
CA SER A 166 -3.82 1.44 -32.60
C SER A 166 -5.09 1.80 -31.81
N CYS A 167 -5.21 1.36 -30.55
CA CYS A 167 -6.32 1.77 -29.68
C CYS A 167 -6.22 3.26 -29.33
N LEU A 168 -5.02 3.77 -29.03
CA LEU A 168 -4.82 5.20 -28.80
C LEU A 168 -5.17 6.04 -30.04
N SER A 169 -4.84 5.56 -31.24
CA SER A 169 -5.23 6.20 -32.49
C SER A 169 -6.74 6.22 -32.68
N LYS A 170 -7.44 5.09 -32.42
CA LYS A 170 -8.92 5.04 -32.46
C LYS A 170 -9.52 6.01 -31.43
N ILE A 171 -9.02 6.03 -30.19
CA ILE A 171 -9.47 6.96 -29.14
C ILE A 171 -9.29 8.41 -29.61
N ALA A 172 -8.11 8.77 -30.13
CA ALA A 172 -7.84 10.12 -30.61
C ALA A 172 -8.71 10.51 -31.81
N GLN A 173 -9.08 9.56 -32.68
CA GLN A 173 -9.97 9.76 -33.81
C GLN A 173 -11.41 10.07 -33.37
N PHE A 174 -11.92 9.33 -32.39
CA PHE A 174 -13.31 9.49 -31.92
C PHE A 174 -13.49 10.55 -30.82
N SER A 175 -12.39 11.08 -30.30
CA SER A 175 -12.42 12.13 -29.27
C SER A 175 -12.90 13.47 -29.84
N LYS A 176 -13.91 14.06 -29.19
CA LYS A 176 -14.39 15.41 -29.50
C LYS A 176 -13.42 16.50 -29.05
N ASP A 177 -12.75 16.28 -27.92
CA ASP A 177 -11.74 17.16 -27.34
C ASP A 177 -10.47 16.34 -27.06
N ARG A 178 -9.37 16.71 -27.73
CA ARG A 178 -8.08 16.01 -27.60
C ARG A 178 -7.42 16.24 -26.25
N VAL A 179 -7.60 17.40 -25.64
CA VAL A 179 -7.00 17.74 -24.34
C VAL A 179 -7.71 16.98 -23.24
N GLU A 180 -9.05 16.98 -23.27
CA GLU A 180 -9.86 16.18 -22.33
C GLU A 180 -9.55 14.69 -22.47
N ALA A 181 -9.49 14.18 -23.71
CA ALA A 181 -9.17 12.78 -23.97
C ALA A 181 -7.78 12.40 -23.44
N MET A 182 -6.78 13.27 -23.65
CA MET A 182 -5.43 13.05 -23.15
C MET A 182 -5.38 13.00 -21.61
N ASP A 183 -6.02 13.94 -20.91
CA ASP A 183 -6.09 13.93 -19.43
C ASP A 183 -6.78 12.64 -18.93
N PHE A 184 -7.91 12.27 -19.54
CA PHE A 184 -8.63 11.06 -19.16
C PHE A 184 -7.77 9.80 -19.35
N ILE A 185 -7.12 9.65 -20.50
CA ILE A 185 -6.29 8.47 -20.79
C ILE A 185 -5.03 8.42 -19.93
N GLN A 186 -4.43 9.56 -19.58
CA GLN A 186 -3.34 9.59 -18.60
C GLN A 186 -3.78 9.02 -17.25
N ARG A 187 -5.00 9.33 -16.80
CA ARG A 187 -5.58 8.78 -15.55
C ARG A 187 -5.84 7.29 -15.66
N VAL A 188 -6.37 6.83 -16.80
CA VAL A 188 -6.52 5.40 -17.09
C VAL A 188 -5.18 4.68 -16.94
N PHE A 189 -4.10 5.20 -17.54
CA PHE A 189 -2.76 4.61 -17.38
C PHE A 189 -2.28 4.55 -15.93
N LEU A 190 -2.60 5.55 -15.10
CA LEU A 190 -2.27 5.51 -13.67
C LEU A 190 -3.01 4.38 -12.94
N VAL A 191 -4.30 4.17 -13.24
CA VAL A 191 -5.07 3.04 -12.69
C VAL A 191 -4.46 1.71 -13.14
N LEU A 192 -4.18 1.54 -14.44
CA LEU A 192 -3.61 0.31 -14.99
C LEU A 192 -2.26 -0.03 -14.33
N ARG A 193 -1.37 0.96 -14.16
CA ARG A 193 -0.08 0.76 -13.48
C ARG A 193 -0.27 0.41 -12.02
N SER A 194 -1.18 1.08 -11.31
CA SER A 194 -1.46 0.76 -9.91
C SER A 194 -1.97 -0.68 -9.75
N ILE A 195 -2.84 -1.13 -10.65
CA ILE A 195 -3.29 -2.53 -10.69
C ILE A 195 -2.09 -3.46 -10.87
N ARG A 196 -1.23 -3.22 -11.88
CA ARG A 196 -0.03 -4.02 -12.14
C ARG A 196 0.87 -4.11 -10.92
N ASP A 197 1.14 -2.99 -10.26
CA ASP A 197 2.07 -2.94 -9.14
C ASP A 197 1.54 -3.73 -7.92
N ASN A 198 0.22 -3.75 -7.73
CA ASN A 198 -0.41 -4.54 -6.66
C ASN A 198 -0.44 -6.05 -6.97
N ILE A 199 -0.76 -6.44 -8.21
CA ILE A 199 -0.82 -7.86 -8.59
C ILE A 199 0.56 -8.49 -8.83
N SER A 200 1.56 -7.68 -9.19
CA SER A 200 2.93 -8.13 -9.49
C SER A 200 3.83 -8.09 -8.25
N SER A 201 3.26 -7.88 -7.07
CA SER A 201 4.00 -7.96 -5.80
C SER A 201 4.48 -9.39 -5.57
N LEU A 202 5.64 -9.71 -6.15
CA LEU A 202 6.40 -10.91 -5.83
C LEU A 202 6.67 -10.89 -4.33
N ASP A 203 6.03 -11.79 -3.60
CA ASP A 203 6.37 -12.03 -2.22
C ASP A 203 7.66 -12.85 -2.19
N LEU A 204 8.79 -12.16 -2.39
CA LEU A 204 10.10 -12.81 -2.36
C LEU A 204 10.34 -13.55 -1.05
N GLN A 205 9.71 -13.14 0.06
CA GLN A 205 9.82 -13.83 1.34
C GLN A 205 9.15 -15.21 1.32
N GLN A 206 8.10 -15.40 0.51
CA GLN A 206 7.48 -16.71 0.33
C GLN A 206 8.46 -17.72 -0.30
N PHE A 207 9.33 -17.26 -1.21
CA PHE A 207 10.23 -18.14 -1.97
C PHE A 207 11.61 -18.27 -1.34
N PHE A 208 12.14 -17.18 -0.78
CA PHE A 208 13.51 -17.12 -0.26
C PHE A 208 13.55 -17.10 1.28
N GLY A 209 12.41 -17.13 1.95
CA GLY A 209 12.32 -16.99 3.40
C GLY A 209 12.64 -15.56 3.85
N LYS A 210 12.67 -15.38 5.17
CA LYS A 210 13.22 -14.17 5.80
C LYS A 210 14.68 -14.48 6.18
N PRO A 211 15.62 -13.55 5.98
CA PRO A 211 16.99 -13.75 6.43
C PRO A 211 17.00 -14.02 7.94
N GLU A 212 17.72 -15.05 8.38
CA GLU A 212 17.88 -15.32 9.80
C GLU A 212 18.87 -14.31 10.36
N TYR A 213 18.52 -13.65 11.47
CA TYR A 213 19.42 -12.68 12.08
C TYR A 213 19.42 -12.73 13.60
N SER A 214 20.55 -12.35 14.19
CA SER A 214 20.67 -12.16 15.63
C SER A 214 21.52 -10.93 15.93
N LEU A 215 21.27 -10.29 17.08
CA LEU A 215 22.04 -9.16 17.56
C LEU A 215 22.78 -9.55 18.83
N THR A 216 24.10 -9.36 18.82
CA THR A 216 24.97 -9.56 19.98
C THR A 216 25.67 -8.27 20.35
N VAL A 217 25.99 -8.12 21.64
CA VAL A 217 26.94 -7.11 22.12
C VAL A 217 28.22 -7.85 22.47
N ASP A 218 29.36 -7.45 21.91
CA ASP A 218 30.68 -8.03 22.23
C ASP A 218 31.28 -7.41 23.50
N GLU A 219 32.51 -7.81 23.84
CA GLU A 219 33.23 -7.34 25.03
C GLU A 219 33.58 -5.83 24.95
N ASP A 220 33.77 -5.31 23.74
CA ASP A 220 34.07 -3.91 23.44
C ASP A 220 32.81 -3.04 23.29
N ALA A 221 31.65 -3.60 23.67
CA ALA A 221 30.34 -2.95 23.54
C ALA A 221 29.98 -2.57 22.10
N ASN A 222 30.46 -3.32 21.09
CA ASN A 222 30.00 -3.24 19.71
C ASN A 222 28.73 -4.06 19.52
N LEU A 223 27.82 -3.51 18.73
CA LEU A 223 26.57 -4.14 18.33
C LEU A 223 26.82 -4.91 17.04
N ILE A 224 26.92 -6.24 17.12
CA ILE A 224 27.19 -7.11 15.98
C ILE A 224 25.88 -7.78 15.57
N LEU A 225 25.44 -7.47 14.35
CA LEU A 225 24.29 -8.09 13.70
C LEU A 225 24.79 -9.26 12.84
N HIS A 226 24.42 -10.48 13.20
CA HIS A 226 24.66 -11.67 12.41
C HIS A 226 23.47 -11.82 11.47
N ILE A 227 23.71 -11.90 10.16
CA ILE A 227 22.68 -12.11 9.12
C ILE A 227 23.16 -13.30 8.29
N ASP A 228 22.49 -14.44 8.43
CA ASP A 228 22.92 -15.72 7.87
C ASP A 228 24.42 -16.01 8.18
N HIS A 229 25.29 -15.93 7.16
CA HIS A 229 26.75 -16.15 7.28
C HIS A 229 27.58 -14.86 7.37
N GLN A 230 26.93 -13.70 7.45
CA GLN A 230 27.59 -12.39 7.47
C GLN A 230 27.48 -11.74 8.85
N GLN A 231 28.49 -10.92 9.17
CA GLN A 231 28.50 -10.09 10.36
C GLN A 231 28.58 -8.62 9.97
N VAL A 232 27.67 -7.82 10.51
CA VAL A 232 27.59 -6.39 10.31
C VAL A 232 27.70 -5.69 11.66
N VAL A 233 28.75 -4.90 11.84
CA VAL A 233 28.87 -4.04 13.03
C VAL A 233 27.96 -2.82 12.84
N LEU A 234 26.97 -2.65 13.70
CA LEU A 234 26.06 -1.52 13.62
C LEU A 234 26.82 -0.22 13.90
N PRO A 235 26.72 0.80 13.02
CA PRO A 235 27.51 2.03 13.12
C PRO A 235 26.92 3.03 14.14
N ILE A 236 26.73 2.60 15.37
CA ILE A 236 26.32 3.47 16.49
C ILE A 236 27.58 4.04 17.14
N SER A 237 27.68 5.37 17.26
CA SER A 237 28.88 5.99 17.86
C SER A 237 29.03 5.61 19.33
N ASN A 238 30.28 5.43 19.76
CA ASN A 238 30.61 5.27 21.17
C ASN A 238 30.11 6.45 22.01
N GLY A 239 29.87 6.19 23.30
CA GLY A 239 29.39 7.18 24.25
C GLY A 239 27.87 7.19 24.40
N LYS A 240 27.27 8.38 24.48
CA LYS A 240 25.84 8.55 24.82
C LYS A 240 24.89 7.90 23.79
N GLU A 241 25.29 7.79 22.53
CA GLU A 241 24.48 7.11 21.49
C GLU A 241 24.36 5.61 21.77
N LYS A 242 25.48 4.89 21.92
CA LYS A 242 25.45 3.46 22.29
C LYS A 242 24.78 3.22 23.65
N ALA A 243 25.06 4.05 24.66
CA ALA A 243 24.40 3.93 25.96
C ALA A 243 22.86 4.08 25.85
N LEU A 244 22.39 5.02 25.03
CA LEU A 244 20.96 5.21 24.77
C LEU A 244 20.39 4.00 24.00
N PHE A 245 21.12 3.47 23.02
CA PHE A 245 20.70 2.28 22.30
C PHE A 245 20.57 1.06 23.22
N PHE A 246 21.50 0.86 24.15
CA PHE A 246 21.42 -0.20 25.16
C PHE A 246 20.20 -0.04 26.09
N MET A 247 19.88 1.19 26.50
CA MET A 247 18.63 1.45 27.23
C MET A 247 17.41 1.02 26.42
N LEU A 248 17.32 1.40 25.15
CA LEU A 248 16.19 1.04 24.29
C LEU A 248 16.12 -0.46 23.98
N LEU A 249 17.26 -1.16 23.96
CA LEU A 249 17.27 -2.62 23.92
C LEU A 249 16.78 -3.21 25.24
N LYS A 250 17.13 -2.65 26.39
CA LYS A 250 16.70 -3.17 27.71
C LYS A 250 15.18 -3.02 27.93
N TYR A 251 14.60 -1.86 27.61
CA TYR A 251 13.19 -1.57 27.87
C TYR A 251 12.30 -1.93 26.67
N GLU A 252 11.60 -3.06 26.74
CA GLU A 252 10.81 -3.62 25.62
C GLU A 252 9.66 -2.71 25.17
N SER A 253 8.97 -2.10 26.14
CA SER A 253 7.92 -1.11 25.89
C SER A 253 8.45 0.21 25.33
N GLY A 254 9.78 0.35 25.24
CA GLY A 254 10.46 1.60 24.95
C GLY A 254 10.50 2.58 26.12
N LEU A 255 11.10 3.73 25.85
CA LEU A 255 11.21 4.85 26.78
C LEU A 255 10.87 6.14 26.03
N SER A 256 10.00 6.97 26.61
CA SER A 256 9.80 8.34 26.13
C SER A 256 10.92 9.26 26.64
N TYR A 257 11.06 10.45 26.05
CA TYR A 257 12.00 11.44 26.57
C TYR A 257 11.69 11.83 28.03
N ARG A 258 10.41 11.85 28.41
CA ARG A 258 9.98 12.11 29.80
C ARG A 258 10.41 10.99 30.75
N ASP A 259 10.52 9.75 30.27
CA ASP A 259 11.01 8.66 31.11
C ASP A 259 12.50 8.86 31.44
N PHE A 260 13.29 9.39 30.50
CA PHE A 260 14.69 9.72 30.76
C PHE A 260 14.88 10.89 31.74
N GLU A 261 13.84 11.71 31.98
CA GLU A 261 13.86 12.76 33.01
C GLU A 261 13.60 12.20 34.41
N LYS A 262 13.07 10.98 34.52
CA LYS A 262 12.91 10.30 35.81
C LYS A 262 14.27 9.90 36.35
N GLU A 263 14.52 10.20 37.62
CA GLU A 263 15.81 9.98 38.26
C GLU A 263 16.33 8.54 38.13
N THR A 264 15.45 7.55 38.27
CA THR A 264 15.81 6.13 38.18
C THR A 264 16.37 5.75 36.80
N ILE A 265 15.70 6.18 35.73
CA ILE A 265 16.11 5.92 34.34
C ILE A 265 17.34 6.75 33.99
N MET A 266 17.40 8.00 34.44
CA MET A 266 18.54 8.89 34.25
C MET A 266 19.82 8.29 34.87
N ILE A 267 19.77 7.88 36.14
CA ILE A 267 20.90 7.26 36.84
C ILE A 267 21.35 6.00 36.10
N GLU A 268 20.40 5.18 35.64
CA GLU A 268 20.75 3.97 34.91
C GLU A 268 21.45 4.27 33.58
N PHE A 269 20.91 5.20 32.79
CA PHE A 269 21.53 5.65 31.55
C PHE A 269 22.96 6.17 31.78
N LEU A 270 23.16 6.97 32.83
CA LEU A 270 24.49 7.48 33.20
C LEU A 270 25.44 6.39 33.67
N LYS A 271 24.96 5.38 34.41
CA LYS A 271 25.78 4.22 34.82
C LYS A 271 26.27 3.43 33.62
N ILE A 272 25.39 3.19 32.63
CA ILE A 272 25.78 2.50 31.39
C ILE A 272 26.78 3.35 30.62
N TYR A 273 26.51 4.64 30.46
CA TYR A 273 27.42 5.56 29.78
C TYR A 273 28.80 5.61 30.44
N HIS A 274 28.84 5.71 31.78
CA HIS A 274 30.07 5.75 32.57
C HIS A 274 30.85 4.45 32.48
N LYS A 275 30.18 3.31 32.71
CA LYS A 275 30.80 1.97 32.74
C LYS A 275 31.53 1.62 31.44
N TYR A 276 30.95 1.94 30.28
CA TYR A 276 31.49 1.47 28.99
C TYR A 276 32.25 2.54 28.22
N PHE A 277 32.06 3.83 28.49
CA PHE A 277 32.54 4.89 27.59
C PHE A 277 33.26 6.05 28.28
N VAL A 278 33.37 6.06 29.62
CA VAL A 278 34.07 7.13 30.36
C VAL A 278 35.33 6.57 31.00
N VAL A 279 36.48 7.00 30.50
CA VAL A 279 37.79 6.60 31.04
C VAL A 279 38.21 7.50 32.21
N ASN A 280 38.03 8.82 32.04
CA ASN A 280 38.38 9.84 33.03
C ASN A 280 37.14 10.70 33.31
N GLY A 281 36.55 10.54 34.50
CA GLY A 281 35.39 11.32 34.93
C GLY A 281 34.58 10.58 35.99
N SER A 282 34.03 11.31 36.96
CA SER A 282 33.23 10.70 38.02
C SER A 282 31.76 10.57 37.62
N LEU A 283 31.11 9.47 38.00
CA LEU A 283 29.67 9.30 37.82
C LEU A 283 28.87 10.43 38.52
N ASN A 284 29.40 10.94 39.64
CA ASN A 284 28.79 12.03 40.39
C ASN A 284 28.78 13.36 39.62
N GLU A 285 29.86 13.68 38.88
CA GLU A 285 29.89 14.86 38.02
C GLU A 285 28.89 14.75 36.86
N LEU A 286 28.78 13.57 36.24
CA LEU A 286 27.81 13.31 35.19
C LEU A 286 26.38 13.47 35.70
N TYR A 287 26.11 13.00 36.91
CA TYR A 287 24.82 13.15 37.57
C TYR A 287 24.51 14.62 37.86
N LYS A 288 25.44 15.38 38.44
CA LYS A 288 25.28 16.83 38.66
C LYS A 288 25.04 17.59 37.35
N GLN A 289 25.73 17.22 36.27
CA GLN A 289 25.51 17.80 34.95
C GLN A 289 24.10 17.50 34.43
N ALA A 290 23.64 16.26 34.55
CA ALA A 290 22.31 15.87 34.11
C ALA A 290 21.21 16.57 34.92
N GLN A 291 21.38 16.72 36.25
CA GLN A 291 20.46 17.48 37.09
C GLN A 291 20.35 18.94 36.64
N ARG A 292 21.47 19.62 36.39
CA ARG A 292 21.47 20.99 35.86
C ARG A 292 20.71 21.10 34.52
N GLN A 293 20.90 20.10 33.65
CA GLN A 293 20.20 20.03 32.37
C GLN A 293 18.68 19.78 32.50
N LEU A 294 18.25 19.16 33.59
CA LEU A 294 16.83 19.02 33.91
C LEU A 294 16.26 20.34 34.43
N GLU A 295 16.99 21.02 35.32
CA GLU A 295 16.62 22.32 35.88
C GLU A 295 16.48 23.41 34.80
N ASP A 296 17.38 23.43 33.82
CA ASP A 296 17.36 24.40 32.71
C ASP A 296 16.50 23.97 31.50
N GLY A 297 15.87 22.79 31.57
CA GLY A 297 15.00 22.26 30.52
C GLY A 297 15.72 21.86 29.22
N THR A 298 17.04 21.69 29.23
CA THR A 298 17.83 21.32 28.04
C THR A 298 18.09 19.82 27.90
N TYR A 299 17.81 19.01 28.92
CA TYR A 299 18.11 17.57 28.93
C TYR A 299 17.58 16.82 27.69
N ARG A 300 16.31 17.04 27.33
CA ARG A 300 15.69 16.47 26.13
C ARG A 300 16.39 16.89 24.83
N LYS A 301 16.80 18.16 24.72
CA LYS A 301 17.52 18.70 23.54
C LYS A 301 18.87 18.02 23.31
N HIS A 302 19.45 17.41 24.35
CA HIS A 302 20.67 16.63 24.23
C HIS A 302 20.45 15.19 23.77
N LEU A 303 19.26 14.61 23.97
CA LEU A 303 18.94 13.23 23.58
C LEU A 303 18.39 13.13 22.16
N GLU A 304 17.54 14.07 21.72
CA GLU A 304 16.90 14.04 20.40
C GLU A 304 17.88 13.91 19.22
N PRO A 305 19.01 14.65 19.19
CA PRO A 305 19.98 14.53 18.10
C PRO A 305 20.64 13.15 18.05
N LEU A 306 20.79 12.47 19.19
CA LEU A 306 21.38 11.12 19.27
C LEU A 306 20.53 10.13 18.47
N VAL A 307 19.22 10.14 18.72
CA VAL A 307 18.24 9.25 18.06
C VAL A 307 18.22 9.51 16.55
N SER A 308 18.21 10.77 16.14
CA SER A 308 18.20 11.15 14.72
C SER A 308 19.44 10.63 13.99
N ARG A 309 20.63 10.80 14.58
CA ARG A 309 21.88 10.30 13.98
C ARG A 309 21.93 8.78 13.91
N MET A 310 21.51 8.09 14.97
CA MET A 310 21.43 6.62 14.98
C MET A 310 20.51 6.10 13.88
N ARG A 311 19.30 6.66 13.73
CA ARG A 311 18.37 6.30 12.64
C ARG A 311 19.00 6.45 11.27
N LYS A 312 19.67 7.59 11.03
CA LYS A 312 20.33 7.87 9.74
C LYS A 312 21.43 6.83 9.43
N ARG A 313 22.27 6.49 10.41
CA ARG A 313 23.36 5.53 10.22
C ARG A 313 22.85 4.10 10.06
N LEU A 314 21.85 3.68 10.83
CA LEU A 314 21.21 2.38 10.67
C LEU A 314 20.57 2.24 9.28
N LYS A 315 19.85 3.27 8.81
CA LYS A 315 19.24 3.28 7.48
C LYS A 315 20.28 3.15 6.36
N ALA A 316 21.43 3.80 6.50
CA ALA A 316 22.51 3.71 5.53
C ALA A 316 23.17 2.33 5.52
N CYS A 317 23.38 1.74 6.71
CA CYS A 317 24.05 0.45 6.88
C CYS A 317 23.18 -0.75 6.46
N LEU A 318 21.88 -0.70 6.74
CA LEU A 318 20.94 -1.80 6.49
C LEU A 318 20.03 -1.52 5.29
N SER A 319 20.49 -0.72 4.33
CA SER A 319 19.69 -0.38 3.14
C SER A 319 19.35 -1.61 2.27
N ALA A 320 20.21 -2.62 2.29
CA ALA A 320 19.99 -3.90 1.62
C ALA A 320 19.08 -4.88 2.39
N TYR A 321 18.77 -4.59 3.66
CA TYR A 321 17.99 -5.45 4.55
C TYR A 321 16.81 -4.69 5.17
N PRO A 322 15.83 -4.25 4.36
CA PRO A 322 14.76 -3.36 4.82
C PRO A 322 13.89 -3.98 5.92
N GLU A 323 13.66 -5.28 5.90
CA GLU A 323 12.95 -6.03 6.94
C GLU A 323 13.72 -6.06 8.28
N ILE A 324 15.04 -6.29 8.23
CA ILE A 324 15.88 -6.25 9.43
C ILE A 324 15.96 -4.81 9.97
N LEU A 325 16.10 -3.82 9.08
CA LEU A 325 16.05 -2.40 9.45
C LEU A 325 14.75 -2.04 10.15
N GLN A 326 13.59 -2.53 9.70
CA GLN A 326 12.32 -2.29 10.39
C GLN A 326 12.33 -2.84 11.83
N SER A 327 13.02 -3.95 12.08
CA SER A 327 13.10 -4.59 13.39
C SER A 327 14.10 -3.94 14.36
N ILE A 328 15.19 -3.34 13.87
CA ILE A 328 16.31 -2.82 14.69
C ILE A 328 16.33 -1.28 14.74
N ASN A 329 15.68 -0.60 13.80
CA ASN A 329 15.63 0.85 13.80
C ASN A 329 14.77 1.39 14.96
N ILE A 330 15.16 2.55 15.49
CA ILE A 330 14.44 3.21 16.59
C ILE A 330 13.13 3.78 16.05
N GLN A 331 11.98 3.28 16.50
CA GLN A 331 10.65 3.74 16.12
C GLN A 331 10.02 4.62 17.21
N SER A 332 9.06 5.45 16.84
CA SER A 332 8.26 6.22 17.79
C SER A 332 6.84 5.62 17.86
N ARG A 333 6.44 5.08 19.01
CA ARG A 333 5.11 4.47 19.24
C ARG A 333 4.47 5.11 20.46
N GLY A 334 3.36 5.82 20.27
CA GLY A 334 2.66 6.50 21.37
C GLY A 334 3.53 7.50 22.15
N GLY A 335 4.56 8.09 21.51
CA GLY A 335 5.51 9.00 22.16
C GLY A 335 6.73 8.33 22.81
N ALA A 336 6.75 7.00 22.92
CA ALA A 336 7.92 6.23 23.36
C ALA A 336 8.86 5.90 22.19
N LEU A 337 10.15 5.87 22.46
CA LEU A 337 11.18 5.36 21.56
C LEU A 337 11.32 3.85 21.79
N VAL A 338 11.18 3.05 20.74
CA VAL A 338 11.16 1.58 20.81
C VAL A 338 12.10 0.99 19.76
N ILE A 339 12.84 -0.06 20.11
CA ILE A 339 13.50 -0.94 19.14
C ILE A 339 12.67 -2.23 19.07
N PRO A 340 11.94 -2.50 17.98
CA PRO A 340 10.96 -3.59 17.91
C PRO A 340 11.57 -4.98 17.66
N ILE A 341 12.82 -5.20 18.11
CA ILE A 341 13.50 -6.49 17.98
C ILE A 341 12.92 -7.50 18.97
N GLN A 342 12.58 -8.70 18.50
CA GLN A 342 12.11 -9.76 19.38
C GLN A 342 13.25 -10.31 20.25
N ARG A 343 12.96 -10.66 21.51
CA ARG A 343 13.97 -11.05 22.52
C ARG A 343 14.77 -12.30 22.17
N ASN A 344 14.16 -13.23 21.46
CA ASN A 344 14.80 -14.44 20.94
C ASN A 344 15.99 -14.12 20.01
N TYR A 345 15.97 -13.00 19.29
CA TYR A 345 17.07 -12.58 18.41
C TYR A 345 18.24 -11.91 19.15
N LEU A 346 18.11 -11.62 20.45
CA LEU A 346 19.19 -11.04 21.26
C LEU A 346 20.00 -12.18 21.89
N GLN A 347 21.21 -12.46 21.40
CA GLN A 347 21.95 -13.70 21.73
C GLN A 347 22.90 -13.60 22.94
N ASN A 348 22.98 -12.46 23.65
CA ASN A 348 23.90 -12.30 24.78
C ASN A 348 23.23 -11.92 26.12
N LYS A 349 23.77 -12.42 27.25
CA LYS A 349 23.25 -12.16 28.61
C LYS A 349 23.30 -10.68 29.01
N LEU A 350 24.26 -9.91 28.48
CA LEU A 350 24.36 -8.45 28.62
C LEU A 350 23.07 -7.72 28.19
N VAL A 351 22.29 -8.32 27.30
CA VAL A 351 21.03 -7.77 26.78
C VAL A 351 19.80 -8.40 27.47
N ARG A 352 19.89 -9.65 27.95
CA ARG A 352 18.76 -10.42 28.53
C ARG A 352 18.64 -10.36 30.06
N ARG A 353 19.74 -10.14 30.80
CA ARG A 353 19.75 -10.02 32.26
C ARG A 353 20.68 -8.88 32.63
N GLY A 354 20.11 -7.69 32.80
CA GLY A 354 20.67 -6.59 33.57
C GLY A 354 22.09 -6.14 33.18
N LEU A 355 22.21 -4.86 32.83
CA LEU A 355 23.45 -4.08 32.97
C LEU A 355 23.89 -3.93 34.45
N ALA A 356 23.55 -4.90 35.30
CA ALA A 356 23.82 -5.02 36.72
C ALA A 356 24.73 -6.24 36.95
N SER A 357 26.02 -5.96 36.83
CA SER A 357 27.06 -6.41 37.75
C SER A 357 28.12 -5.33 37.77
#